data_AF-A0A6I4TC43-F1
#
_entry.id   AF-A0A6I4TC43-F1
#
_cell.length_a   1.000
_cell.length_b   1.000
_cell.length_c   1.000
_cell.angle_alpha   90.00
_cell.angle_beta   90.00
_cell.angle_gamma   90.00
#
_symmetry.space_group_name_H-M   'P 1'
#
loop_
_entity.id
_entity.type
_entity.pdbx_description
1 polymer ?
#
loop_
_entity_poly.entity_id
_entity_poly.type
_entity_poly.pdbx_seq_one_letter_code
_entity_poly.pdbx_strand_id
1 'polypeptide(L)'
;MKSTTTLSGAEFNSLFGRLLSLQAHLRKSGADKHSQVDLLINAGIAGGLTTGTDIVGVLVRLGFDRKHAGIRLKAGVQHEPDWPYWGRLGDGTYYAPDEEQSKQ
;
A
#
# COMPACT_ATOMS: atom_id res chain seq x y z
N MET A 1 -4.54 14.91 18.04
CA MET A 1 -3.26 14.23 17.73
C MET A 1 -3.61 12.79 17.37
N LYS A 2 -3.53 12.40 16.10
CA LYS A 2 -3.74 11.00 15.70
C LYS A 2 -2.41 10.27 15.92
N SER A 3 -2.41 9.31 16.83
CA SER A 3 -1.25 8.49 17.17
C SER A 3 -0.69 7.84 15.90
N THR A 4 0.60 8.00 15.65
CA THR A 4 1.30 7.23 14.62
C THR A 4 1.30 5.77 15.08
N THR A 5 0.29 5.00 14.67
CA THR A 5 0.14 3.60 15.06
C THR A 5 1.28 2.80 14.44
N THR A 6 2.33 2.57 15.23
CA THR A 6 3.39 1.64 14.87
C THR A 6 2.80 0.23 14.99
N LEU A 7 2.77 -0.51 13.88
CA LEU A 7 2.31 -1.90 13.90
C LEU A 7 3.21 -2.72 14.84
N SER A 8 2.61 -3.49 15.74
CA SER A 8 3.33 -4.52 16.49
C SER A 8 3.91 -5.57 15.55
N GLY A 9 4.91 -6.33 16.01
CA GLY A 9 5.50 -7.39 15.20
C GLY A 9 4.49 -8.45 14.74
N ALA A 10 3.47 -8.75 15.56
CA ALA A 10 2.42 -9.69 15.21
C ALA A 10 1.47 -9.13 14.14
N GLU A 11 1.05 -7.87 14.27
CA GLU A 11 0.19 -7.18 13.29
C GLU A 11 0.91 -7.04 11.96
N PHE A 12 2.19 -6.67 11.98
CA PHE A 12 3.03 -6.59 10.80
C PHE A 12 3.12 -7.95 10.09
N ASN A 13 3.38 -9.04 10.82
CA ASN A 13 3.47 -10.37 10.21
C ASN A 13 2.14 -10.81 9.60
N SER A 14 1.03 -10.53 10.26
CA SER A 14 -0.32 -10.81 9.75
C SER A 14 -0.63 -10.00 8.48
N LEU A 15 -0.30 -8.70 8.47
CA LEU A 15 -0.42 -7.87 7.28
C LEU A 15 0.46 -8.38 6.14
N PHE A 16 1.74 -8.68 6.42
CA PHE A 16 2.66 -9.20 5.43
C PHE A 16 2.16 -10.50 4.80
N GLY A 17 1.62 -11.43 5.59
CA GLY A 17 1.00 -12.66 5.10
C GLY A 17 -0.20 -12.42 4.17
N ARG A 18 -1.04 -11.43 4.49
CA ARG A 18 -2.16 -11.00 3.63
C ARG A 18 -1.67 -10.42 2.30
N LEU A 19 -0.66 -9.55 2.34
CA LEU A 19 -0.07 -8.94 1.15
C LEU A 19 0.62 -9.98 0.25
N LEU A 20 1.29 -10.97 0.84
CA LEU A 20 1.89 -12.08 0.10
C LEU A 20 0.82 -12.91 -0.62
N SER A 21 -0.29 -13.21 0.07
CA SER A 21 -1.44 -13.92 -0.54
C SER A 21 -2.08 -13.12 -1.67
N LEU A 22 -2.24 -11.81 -1.48
CA LEU A 22 -2.76 -10.90 -2.51
C LEU A 22 -1.82 -10.87 -3.73
N GLN A 23 -0.51 -10.76 -3.54
CA GLN A 23 0.46 -10.79 -4.63
C GLN A 23 0.36 -12.09 -5.43
N ALA A 24 0.24 -13.24 -4.76
CA ALA A 24 0.08 -14.53 -5.42
C ALA A 24 -1.21 -14.58 -6.25
N HIS A 25 -2.31 -14.05 -5.72
CA HIS A 25 -3.58 -13.95 -6.44
C HIS A 25 -3.47 -13.08 -7.69
N LEU A 26 -2.89 -11.88 -7.57
CA LEU A 26 -2.72 -10.94 -8.69
C LEU A 26 -1.80 -11.49 -9.79
N ARG A 27 -0.75 -12.22 -9.41
CA ARG A 27 0.10 -12.91 -10.38
C ARG A 27 -0.67 -14.00 -11.14
N LYS A 28 -1.54 -14.73 -10.44
CA LYS A 28 -2.38 -15.78 -11.04
C LYS A 28 -3.46 -15.20 -11.97
N SER A 29 -4.00 -14.02 -11.66
CA SER A 29 -4.98 -13.34 -12.50
C SER A 29 -4.37 -12.66 -13.74
N GLY A 30 -3.04 -12.60 -13.83
CA GLY A 30 -2.35 -11.97 -14.96
C GLY A 30 -2.29 -10.44 -14.88
N ALA A 31 -2.49 -9.85 -13.69
CA ALA A 31 -2.34 -8.41 -13.50
C ALA A 31 -0.92 -7.97 -13.88
N ASP A 32 -0.78 -6.83 -14.55
CA ASP A 32 0.54 -6.31 -14.90
C ASP A 32 1.30 -5.83 -13.65
N LYS A 33 2.62 -5.65 -13.77
CA LYS A 33 3.48 -5.31 -12.63
C LYS A 33 3.11 -3.97 -11.97
N HIS A 34 2.66 -2.97 -12.73
CA HIS A 34 2.29 -1.68 -12.16
C HIS A 34 1.02 -1.82 -11.33
N SER A 35 -0.01 -2.44 -11.91
CA SER A 35 -1.27 -2.71 -11.20
C SER A 35 -1.03 -3.55 -9.94
N GLN A 36 -0.16 -4.56 -10.01
CA GLN A 36 0.23 -5.33 -8.83
C GLN A 36 0.81 -4.45 -7.71
N VAL A 37 1.74 -3.56 -8.05
CA VAL A 37 2.39 -2.69 -7.07
C VAL A 37 1.39 -1.71 -6.47
N ASP A 38 0.55 -1.06 -7.28
CA ASP A 38 -0.42 -0.08 -6.80
C ASP A 38 -1.42 -0.71 -5.82
N LEU A 39 -1.95 -1.89 -6.18
CA LEU A 39 -2.88 -2.64 -5.32
C LEU A 39 -2.24 -3.04 -3.99
N LEU A 40 -0.98 -3.47 -4.00
CA LEU A 40 -0.24 -3.83 -2.79
C LEU A 40 0.09 -2.61 -1.92
N ILE A 41 0.37 -1.46 -2.53
CA ILE A 41 0.57 -0.21 -1.80
C ILE A 41 -0.71 0.20 -1.08
N ASN A 42 -1.83 0.27 -1.82
CA ASN A 42 -3.12 0.64 -1.25
C ASN A 42 -3.53 -0.31 -0.12
N ALA A 43 -3.47 -1.63 -0.34
CA ALA A 43 -3.76 -2.64 0.68
C ALA A 43 -2.81 -2.55 1.89
N GLY A 44 -1.54 -2.22 1.66
CA GLY A 44 -0.57 -1.98 2.73
C GLY A 44 -0.93 -0.76 3.58
N ILE A 45 -1.32 0.34 2.94
CA ILE A 45 -1.75 1.56 3.62
C ILE A 45 -3.04 1.33 4.41
N ALA A 46 -4.03 0.68 3.81
CA ALA A 46 -5.27 0.27 4.49
C ALA A 46 -4.99 -0.67 5.67
N GLY A 47 -3.93 -1.48 5.58
CA GLY A 47 -3.43 -2.35 6.65
C GLY A 47 -2.62 -1.64 7.74
N GLY A 48 -2.36 -0.33 7.61
CA GLY A 48 -1.65 0.48 8.61
C GLY A 48 -0.21 0.88 8.25
N LEU A 49 0.28 0.57 7.04
CA LEU A 49 1.58 1.09 6.57
C LEU A 49 1.44 2.55 6.15
N THR A 50 1.82 3.47 7.03
CA THR A 50 1.56 4.90 6.83
C THR A 50 2.77 5.70 6.36
N THR A 51 3.97 5.10 6.36
CA THR A 51 5.21 5.78 5.95
C THR A 51 5.76 5.21 4.65
N GLY A 52 6.38 6.06 3.83
CA GLY A 52 6.98 5.61 2.58
C GLY A 52 8.09 4.57 2.78
N THR A 53 8.84 4.68 3.87
CA THR A 53 9.89 3.71 4.23
C THR A 53 9.30 2.33 4.49
N ASP A 54 8.21 2.23 5.25
CA ASP A 54 7.59 0.95 5.58
C ASP A 54 6.92 0.33 4.35
N ILE A 55 6.19 1.14 3.58
CA ILE A 55 5.52 0.69 2.35
C ILE A 55 6.54 0.13 1.36
N VAL A 56 7.60 0.89 1.06
CA VAL A 56 8.65 0.44 0.13
C VAL A 56 9.41 -0.75 0.71
N GLY A 57 9.68 -0.76 2.01
CA GLY A 57 10.32 -1.88 2.70
C GLY A 57 9.56 -3.19 2.55
N VAL A 58 8.23 -3.15 2.68
CA VAL A 58 7.36 -4.32 2.48
C VAL A 58 7.37 -4.77 1.03
N LEU A 59 7.26 -3.86 0.06
CA LEU A 59 7.31 -4.23 -1.36
C LEU A 59 8.64 -4.88 -1.75
N VAL A 60 9.76 -4.38 -1.22
CA VAL A 60 11.08 -5.02 -1.42
C VAL A 60 11.10 -6.44 -0.84
N ARG A 61 10.50 -6.65 0.34
CA ARG A 61 10.37 -8.00 0.92
C ARG A 61 9.46 -8.93 0.12
N LEU A 62 8.50 -8.38 -0.64
CA LEU A 62 7.68 -9.10 -1.61
C LEU A 62 8.38 -9.32 -2.96
N GLY A 63 9.62 -8.86 -3.11
CA GLY A 63 10.46 -9.08 -4.29
C GLY A 63 10.32 -8.02 -5.40
N PHE A 64 9.74 -6.85 -5.09
CA PHE A 64 9.74 -5.72 -6.04
C PHE A 64 11.04 -4.90 -5.92
N ASP A 65 11.43 -4.27 -7.02
CA ASP A 65 12.56 -3.34 -7.02
C ASP A 65 12.23 -2.09 -6.20
N ARG A 66 13.20 -1.64 -5.39
CA ARG A 66 13.05 -0.47 -4.49
C ARG A 66 12.76 0.81 -5.27
N LYS A 67 13.48 1.05 -6.37
CA LYS A 67 13.32 2.27 -7.17
C LYS A 67 11.96 2.28 -7.85
N HIS A 68 11.54 1.14 -8.39
CA HIS A 68 10.22 0.95 -8.97
C HIS A 68 9.10 1.20 -7.95
N ALA A 69 9.19 0.57 -6.78
CA ALA A 69 8.23 0.76 -5.68
C ALA A 69 8.13 2.23 -5.24
N GLY A 70 9.28 2.92 -5.08
CA GLY A 70 9.30 4.33 -4.72
C GLY A 70 8.68 5.24 -5.78
N ILE A 71 8.91 4.96 -7.06
CA ILE A 71 8.29 5.69 -8.17
C ILE A 71 6.77 5.50 -8.17
N ARG A 72 6.30 4.24 -8.04
CA ARG A 72 4.85 3.95 -7.98
C ARG A 72 4.20 4.60 -6.77
N LEU A 73 4.81 4.52 -5.59
CA LEU A 73 4.33 5.17 -4.37
C LEU A 73 4.09 6.68 -4.57
N LYS A 74 5.02 7.36 -5.22
CA LYS A 74 4.89 8.80 -5.53
C LYS A 74 3.84 9.06 -6.60
N ALA A 75 3.78 8.22 -7.64
CA ALA A 75 2.90 8.39 -8.78
C ALA A 75 1.42 8.15 -8.44
N GLY A 76 1.12 7.30 -7.46
CA GLY A 76 -0.25 7.01 -7.04
C GLY A 76 -0.83 7.98 -6.01
N VAL A 77 -0.13 9.08 -5.66
CA VAL A 77 -0.66 10.09 -4.74
C VAL A 77 -1.68 10.98 -5.44
N GLN A 78 -2.88 11.10 -4.86
CA GLN A 78 -3.96 11.97 -5.33
C GLN A 78 -4.46 12.89 -4.21
N HIS A 79 -5.07 14.03 -4.58
CA HIS A 79 -5.66 14.97 -3.63
C HIS A 79 -6.97 14.43 -3.05
N GLU A 80 -7.82 13.93 -3.93
CA GLU A 80 -9.06 13.19 -3.63
C GLU A 80 -8.82 11.76 -4.13
N PRO A 81 -8.20 10.89 -3.32
CA PRO A 81 -7.85 9.56 -3.79
C PRO A 81 -9.08 8.68 -3.97
N ASP A 82 -9.12 7.94 -5.07
CA ASP A 82 -10.02 6.80 -5.28
C ASP A 82 -9.19 5.53 -5.48
N TRP A 83 -9.76 4.38 -5.15
CA TRP A 83 -9.08 3.10 -5.30
C TRP A 83 -8.71 2.86 -6.78
N PRO A 84 -7.49 2.36 -7.09
CA PRO A 84 -6.46 1.84 -6.19
C PRO A 84 -5.40 2.86 -5.74
N TYR A 85 -5.65 4.15 -5.92
CA TYR A 85 -4.72 5.23 -5.54
C TYR A 85 -4.89 5.63 -4.09
N TRP A 86 -4.01 6.51 -3.59
CA TRP A 86 -3.95 6.88 -2.17
C TRP A 86 -3.63 8.36 -2.00
N GLY A 87 -3.93 8.89 -0.82
CA GLY A 87 -3.59 10.25 -0.46
C GLY A 87 -2.31 10.34 0.36
N ARG A 88 -1.82 11.56 0.49
CA ARG A 88 -0.69 11.89 1.38
C ARG A 88 -0.99 13.18 2.14
N LEU A 89 -0.90 13.11 3.47
CA LEU A 89 -1.06 14.25 4.36
C LEU A 89 0.19 15.14 4.36
N GLY A 90 0.05 16.37 4.86
CA GLY A 90 1.13 17.36 4.90
C GLY A 90 2.33 16.96 5.77
N ASP A 91 2.13 16.06 6.74
CA ASP A 91 3.18 15.46 7.58
C ASP A 91 3.92 14.30 6.88
N GLY A 92 3.48 13.91 5.68
CA GLY A 92 4.05 12.85 4.88
C GLY A 92 3.41 11.48 5.09
N THR A 93 2.41 11.35 5.96
CA THR A 93 1.64 10.13 6.20
C THR A 93 0.76 9.79 5.00
N TYR A 94 0.79 8.53 4.57
CA TYR A 94 -0.06 7.99 3.51
C TYR A 94 -1.38 7.46 4.09
N TYR A 95 -2.47 7.61 3.34
CA TYR A 95 -3.78 7.06 3.69
C TYR A 95 -4.48 6.49 2.44
N ALA A 96 -5.18 5.38 2.59
CA ALA A 96 -6.00 4.79 1.54
C ALA A 96 -7.41 5.39 1.62
N PRO A 97 -8.12 5.54 0.49
CA PRO A 97 -9.54 5.87 0.51
C PRO A 97 -10.35 4.75 1.17
N ASP A 98 -11.43 5.13 1.86
CA ASP A 98 -12.37 4.16 2.42
C ASP A 98 -13.08 3.42 1.26
N GLU A 99 -13.02 2.09 1.22
CA GLU A 99 -13.65 1.27 0.17
C GLU A 99 -15.18 1.50 0.03
N GLU A 100 -15.83 2.14 1.02
CA GLU A 100 -17.27 2.43 0.99
C GLU A 100 -17.67 3.57 0.04
N GLN A 101 -16.74 4.42 -0.42
CA GLN A 101 -17.09 5.57 -1.26
C GLN A 101 -17.12 5.27 -2.76
N SER A 102 -16.54 4.15 -3.23
CA SER A 102 -16.51 3.80 -4.67
C SER A 102 -17.78 3.07 -5.15
N LYS A 103 -18.91 3.15 -4.42
CA LYS A 103 -20.20 2.50 -4.73
C LYS A 103 -21.43 3.42 -4.76
N GLN A 104 -21.26 4.73 -4.93
CA GLN A 104 -22.39 5.65 -5.18
C GLN A 104 -22.52 6.02 -6.66
#